data_AF-A0A7L1Y249-F1
#
_entry.id   AF-A0A7L1Y249-F1
#
_cell.length_a   1.000
_cell.length_b   1.000
_cell.length_c   1.000
_cell.angle_alpha   90.00
_cell.angle_beta   90.00
_cell.angle_gamma   90.00
#
_symmetry.space_group_name_H-M   'P 1'
#
loop_
_entity.id
_entity.type
_entity.pdbx_description
1 polymer ?
#
loop_
_entity_poly.entity_id
_entity_poly.type
_entity_poly.pdbx_seq_one_letter_code
_entity_poly.pdbx_strand_id
1 'polypeptide(L)'
;RAPDSATMLHLELVVENGTGGPARPLTWQVEYPGQDPESQKDKLVWEIQVAERQIRALVPLAQELEILNTAPLTGIPRVIPVKLVAVEAGGGVSELSDPVGCESADKQVLQVSDSCDMVFVGGRESRGARGARVDFWARRLHAELRLSVWAPLLPLRVQLGDPALEQLRGWRRPGNAE
;
A
#
# COMPACT_ATOMS: atom_id res chain seq x y z
N ARG A 1 -54.83 -1.71 -19.87
CA ARG A 1 -54.64 -1.95 -18.42
C ARG A 1 -53.15 -1.80 -18.16
N ALA A 2 -52.71 -0.67 -17.62
CA ALA A 2 -51.31 -0.49 -17.26
C ALA A 2 -50.96 -1.50 -16.15
N PRO A 3 -49.77 -2.11 -16.15
CA PRO A 3 -49.37 -2.97 -15.04
C PRO A 3 -49.26 -2.11 -13.78
N ASP A 4 -49.84 -2.57 -12.68
CA ASP A 4 -49.72 -1.92 -11.38
C ASP A 4 -48.24 -1.69 -11.08
N SER A 5 -47.89 -0.45 -10.72
CA SER A 5 -46.53 -0.08 -10.36
C SER A 5 -46.16 -0.80 -9.07
N ALA A 6 -45.42 -1.90 -9.16
CA ALA A 6 -44.90 -2.58 -7.99
C ALA A 6 -43.95 -1.64 -7.24
N THR A 7 -44.32 -1.25 -6.02
CA THR A 7 -43.43 -0.52 -5.12
C THR A 7 -42.46 -1.52 -4.51
N MET A 8 -41.17 -1.39 -4.80
CA MET A 8 -40.14 -2.28 -4.29
C MET A 8 -39.43 -1.65 -3.09
N LEU A 9 -39.18 -2.45 -2.05
CA LEU A 9 -38.27 -2.08 -0.97
C LEU A 9 -36.86 -2.54 -1.35
N HIS A 10 -35.92 -1.61 -1.37
CA HIS A 10 -34.51 -1.90 -1.61
C HIS A 10 -33.75 -1.89 -0.28
N LEU A 11 -32.94 -2.92 -0.07
CA LEU A 11 -32.13 -3.11 1.14
C LEU A 11 -30.69 -3.42 0.71
N GLU A 12 -29.74 -2.63 1.19
CA GLU A 12 -28.31 -2.92 1.07
C GLU A 12 -27.80 -3.47 2.40
N LEU A 13 -27.09 -4.59 2.34
CA LEU A 13 -26.59 -5.31 3.51
C LEU A 13 -25.07 -5.44 3.38
N VAL A 14 -24.34 -5.02 4.42
CA VAL A 14 -22.87 -5.10 4.48
C VAL A 14 -22.49 -5.97 5.68
N VAL A 15 -21.53 -6.87 5.47
CA VAL A 15 -20.99 -7.71 6.53
C VAL A 15 -19.70 -7.11 7.07
N GLU A 16 -19.73 -6.60 8.30
CA GLU A 16 -18.54 -6.09 8.99
C GLU A 16 -17.94 -7.18 9.90
N ASN A 17 -16.60 -7.29 9.91
CA ASN A 17 -15.80 -8.12 10.84
C ASN A 17 -16.37 -9.52 11.11
N GLY A 18 -16.61 -10.28 10.04
CA GLY A 18 -17.28 -11.57 10.11
C GLY A 18 -16.46 -12.70 10.74
N THR A 19 -16.94 -13.24 11.86
CA THR A 19 -16.41 -14.47 12.50
C THR A 19 -17.36 -15.68 12.39
N GLY A 20 -18.48 -15.54 11.67
CA GLY A 20 -19.51 -16.57 11.51
C GLY A 20 -19.35 -17.46 10.27
N GLY A 21 -20.12 -18.55 10.21
CA GLY A 21 -20.14 -19.48 9.08
C GLY A 21 -20.65 -18.90 7.74
N PRO A 22 -20.63 -19.71 6.67
CA PRO A 22 -20.91 -19.26 5.31
C PRO A 22 -22.36 -18.83 5.06
N ALA A 23 -23.29 -19.17 5.95
CA ALA A 23 -24.69 -18.75 5.89
C ALA A 23 -25.05 -17.97 7.16
N ARG A 24 -25.75 -16.83 7.00
CA ARG A 24 -26.21 -15.99 8.09
C ARG A 24 -27.73 -15.77 8.01
N PRO A 25 -28.48 -16.08 9.07
CA PRO A 25 -29.92 -15.83 9.08
C PRO A 25 -30.20 -14.33 9.25
N LEU A 26 -31.06 -13.79 8.39
CA LEU A 26 -31.69 -12.46 8.50
C LEU A 26 -33.18 -12.67 8.74
N THR A 27 -33.66 -12.28 9.92
CA THR A 27 -35.09 -12.31 10.25
C THR A 27 -35.71 -10.96 9.95
N TRP A 28 -36.81 -10.94 9.21
CA TRP A 28 -37.58 -9.72 8.94
C TRP A 28 -39.09 -9.96 9.11
N GLN A 29 -39.81 -8.87 9.34
CA GLN A 29 -41.25 -8.85 9.46
C GLN A 29 -41.79 -7.56 8.86
N VAL A 30 -42.99 -7.61 8.27
CA VAL A 30 -43.70 -6.42 7.79
C VAL A 30 -44.89 -6.16 8.69
N GLU A 31 -44.99 -4.92 9.16
CA GLU A 31 -46.07 -4.46 10.02
C GLU A 31 -46.97 -3.51 9.23
N TYR A 32 -48.28 -3.79 9.21
CA TYR A 32 -49.28 -2.91 8.61
C TYR A 32 -50.09 -2.19 9.70
N PRO A 33 -50.41 -0.89 9.52
CA PRO A 33 -51.24 -0.15 10.47
C PRO A 33 -52.63 -0.79 10.62
N GLY A 34 -53.05 -1.05 11.86
CA GLY A 34 -54.39 -1.58 12.17
C GLY A 34 -54.51 -3.12 12.15
N GLN A 35 -53.40 -3.84 11.93
CA GLN A 35 -53.36 -5.30 11.98
C GLN A 35 -53.21 -5.81 13.43
N ASP A 36 -53.95 -6.87 13.78
CA ASP A 36 -53.93 -7.47 15.12
C ASP A 36 -52.52 -8.00 15.46
N PRO A 37 -51.91 -7.66 16.61
CA PRO A 37 -50.60 -8.17 17.01
C PRO A 37 -50.49 -9.72 16.99
N GLU A 38 -51.59 -10.44 17.22
CA GLU A 38 -51.63 -11.92 17.12
C GLU A 38 -51.58 -12.45 15.67
N SER A 39 -51.84 -11.57 14.69
CA SER A 39 -51.77 -11.86 13.25
C SER A 39 -50.41 -11.53 12.61
N GLN A 40 -49.42 -11.07 13.39
CA GLN A 40 -48.03 -10.82 12.98
C GLN A 40 -47.20 -12.13 12.87
N LYS A 41 -47.73 -13.16 12.21
CA LYS A 41 -47.16 -14.52 12.29
C LYS A 41 -46.02 -14.81 11.32
N ASP A 42 -45.80 -13.98 10.32
CA ASP A 42 -44.81 -14.28 9.29
C ASP A 42 -43.47 -13.57 9.57
N LYS A 43 -42.81 -13.99 10.66
CA LYS A 43 -41.36 -13.75 10.79
C LYS A 43 -40.67 -14.60 9.74
N LEU A 44 -40.23 -13.95 8.68
CA LEU A 44 -39.55 -14.61 7.57
C LEU A 44 -38.06 -14.60 7.87
N VAL A 45 -37.44 -15.77 7.76
CA VAL A 45 -36.00 -15.94 7.88
C VAL A 45 -35.43 -16.13 6.49
N TRP A 46 -34.51 -15.26 6.11
CA TRP A 46 -33.71 -15.37 4.91
C TRP A 46 -32.30 -15.84 5.29
N GLU A 47 -31.72 -16.74 4.50
CA GLU A 47 -30.32 -17.11 4.65
C GLU A 47 -29.46 -16.33 3.66
N ILE A 48 -28.64 -15.42 4.18
CA ILE A 48 -27.66 -14.68 3.39
C ILE A 48 -26.38 -15.52 3.34
N GLN A 49 -25.99 -15.89 2.13
CA GLN A 49 -24.71 -16.56 1.91
C GLN A 49 -23.59 -15.51 1.95
N VAL A 50 -22.66 -15.69 2.89
CA VAL A 50 -21.49 -14.83 3.09
C VAL A 50 -20.27 -15.63 2.69
N ALA A 51 -19.66 -15.26 1.57
CA ALA A 51 -18.36 -15.79 1.20
C ALA A 51 -17.28 -15.17 2.08
N GLU A 52 -16.30 -15.98 2.52
CA GLU A 52 -15.06 -15.42 3.04
C GLU A 52 -14.44 -14.48 1.99
N ARG A 53 -13.79 -13.40 2.46
CA ARG A 53 -13.03 -12.48 1.60
C ARG A 53 -12.00 -13.27 0.80
N GLN A 54 -12.38 -13.64 -0.41
CA GLN A 54 -11.51 -14.44 -1.27
C GLN A 54 -10.53 -13.50 -1.95
N ILE A 55 -9.43 -13.22 -1.27
CA ILE A 55 -8.32 -12.45 -1.83
C ILE A 55 -7.72 -13.25 -2.99
N ARG A 56 -7.70 -12.63 -4.17
CA ARG A 56 -7.18 -13.22 -5.40
C ARG A 56 -5.77 -12.75 -5.72
N ALA A 57 -5.44 -11.52 -5.36
CA ALA A 57 -4.13 -10.94 -5.64
C ALA A 57 -3.68 -10.01 -4.53
N LEU A 58 -2.36 -9.96 -4.36
CA LEU A 58 -1.65 -8.95 -3.59
C LEU A 58 -1.04 -7.95 -4.59
N VAL A 59 -1.17 -6.65 -4.32
CA VAL A 59 -0.64 -5.61 -5.21
C VAL A 59 0.15 -4.58 -4.38
N PRO A 60 1.47 -4.48 -4.58
CA PRO A 60 2.28 -3.40 -4.03
C PRO A 60 2.13 -2.14 -4.89
N LEU A 61 1.76 -1.03 -4.24
CA LEU A 61 1.60 0.28 -4.86
C LEU A 61 2.70 1.21 -4.35
N ALA A 62 3.50 1.75 -5.26
CA ALA A 62 4.50 2.77 -4.96
C ALA A 62 4.16 4.06 -5.71
N GLN A 63 4.41 5.22 -5.10
CA GLN A 63 4.19 6.53 -5.75
C GLN A 63 5.19 6.79 -6.87
N GLU A 64 6.42 6.28 -6.71
CA GLU A 64 7.52 6.45 -7.65
C GLU A 64 8.14 5.06 -7.93
N LEU A 65 8.46 4.79 -9.19
CA LEU A 65 9.15 3.54 -9.61
C LEU A 65 10.60 3.79 -10.02
N GLU A 66 11.09 5.01 -9.82
CA GLU A 66 12.45 5.42 -10.16
C GLU A 66 13.09 6.12 -8.97
N ILE A 67 14.28 5.67 -8.58
CA ILE A 67 15.00 6.16 -7.41
C ILE A 67 16.39 6.61 -7.83
N LEU A 68 16.71 7.87 -7.56
CA LEU A 68 18.06 8.40 -7.72
C LEU A 68 18.79 8.35 -6.38
N ASN A 69 19.76 7.46 -6.24
CA ASN A 69 20.55 7.30 -5.02
C ASN A 69 21.70 8.31 -4.94
N THR A 70 21.43 9.49 -4.39
CA THR A 70 22.48 10.50 -4.09
C THR A 70 23.13 10.32 -2.72
N ALA A 71 22.62 9.40 -1.89
CA ALA A 71 23.09 9.20 -0.53
C ALA A 71 24.60 8.91 -0.40
N PRO A 72 25.27 8.21 -1.34
CA PRO A 72 26.73 8.06 -1.29
C PRO A 72 27.51 9.38 -1.36
N LEU A 73 26.90 10.45 -1.90
CA LEU A 73 27.52 11.77 -2.07
C LEU A 73 27.03 12.77 -1.01
N THR A 74 25.76 12.71 -0.65
CA THR A 74 25.11 13.70 0.23
C THR A 74 24.92 13.22 1.66
N GLY A 75 25.00 11.91 1.90
CA GLY A 75 24.61 11.28 3.18
C GLY A 75 23.11 11.27 3.45
N ILE A 76 22.28 11.78 2.53
CA ILE A 76 20.83 11.90 2.70
C ILE A 76 20.15 10.69 2.03
N PRO A 77 19.44 9.84 2.80
CA PRO A 77 18.71 8.71 2.24
C PRO A 77 17.48 9.15 1.43
N ARG A 78 17.08 8.34 0.45
CA ARG A 78 15.83 8.50 -0.29
C ARG A 78 14.90 7.33 0.04
N VAL A 79 13.68 7.65 0.44
CA VAL A 79 12.65 6.68 0.86
C VAL A 79 11.41 6.85 -0.01
N ILE A 80 10.87 5.75 -0.51
CA ILE A 80 9.62 5.71 -1.27
C ILE A 80 8.60 4.88 -0.49
N PRO A 81 7.43 5.43 -0.15
CA PRO A 81 6.38 4.68 0.53
C PRO A 81 5.77 3.63 -0.42
N VAL A 82 5.50 2.45 0.13
CA VAL A 82 4.82 1.34 -0.52
C VAL A 82 3.56 0.99 0.25
N LYS A 83 2.45 0.86 -0.45
CA LYS A 83 1.16 0.44 0.11
C LYS A 83 0.76 -0.91 -0.48
N LEU A 84 0.58 -1.90 0.38
CA LEU A 84 0.10 -3.22 -0.03
C LEU A 84 -1.42 -3.26 0.04
N VAL A 85 -2.05 -3.62 -1.07
CA VAL A 85 -3.50 -3.80 -1.16
C VAL A 85 -3.86 -5.21 -1.59
N ALA A 86 -4.97 -5.70 -1.07
CA ALA A 86 -5.57 -6.97 -1.44
C ALA A 86 -6.70 -6.71 -2.45
N VAL A 87 -6.74 -7.52 -3.51
CA VAL A 87 -7.83 -7.51 -4.48
C VAL A 87 -8.67 -8.76 -4.27
N GLU A 88 -9.95 -8.57 -4.00
CA GLU A 88 -10.93 -9.62 -3.78
C GLU A 88 -11.52 -10.15 -5.10
N ALA A 89 -12.04 -11.38 -5.08
CA ALA A 89 -12.68 -11.98 -6.25
C ALA A 89 -13.85 -11.15 -6.82
N GLY A 90 -14.53 -10.38 -5.97
CA GLY A 90 -15.60 -9.46 -6.36
C GLY A 90 -15.11 -8.11 -6.89
N GLY A 91 -13.80 -7.90 -7.04
CA GLY A 91 -13.20 -6.63 -7.48
C GLY A 91 -13.00 -5.59 -6.39
N GLY A 92 -13.40 -5.89 -5.15
CA GLY A 92 -13.12 -5.05 -3.99
C GLY A 92 -11.62 -4.89 -3.76
N VAL A 93 -11.20 -3.68 -3.39
CA VAL A 93 -9.81 -3.36 -3.04
C VAL A 93 -9.78 -2.89 -1.59
N SER A 94 -8.95 -3.52 -0.76
CA SER A 94 -8.78 -3.10 0.62
C SER A 94 -7.32 -3.13 1.04
N GLU A 95 -6.98 -2.36 2.07
CA GLU A 95 -5.70 -2.52 2.75
C GLU A 95 -5.60 -3.90 3.38
N LEU A 96 -4.38 -4.43 3.39
CA LEU A 96 -4.12 -5.75 3.96
C LEU A 96 -3.90 -5.63 5.47
N SER A 97 -4.64 -6.41 6.26
CA SER A 97 -4.53 -6.47 7.72
C SER A 97 -3.61 -7.58 8.23
N ASP A 98 -3.23 -8.51 7.37
CA ASP A 98 -2.39 -9.66 7.73
C ASP A 98 -0.91 -9.28 7.87
N PRO A 99 -0.10 -10.06 8.63
CA PRO A 99 1.34 -9.91 8.63
C PRO A 99 1.91 -10.04 7.22
N VAL A 100 2.72 -9.06 6.83
CA VAL A 100 3.36 -8.99 5.51
C VAL A 100 4.84 -9.29 5.64
N GLY A 101 5.37 -10.02 4.66
CA GLY A 101 6.81 -10.18 4.47
C GLY A 101 7.24 -9.57 3.16
N CYS A 102 8.47 -9.06 3.13
CA CYS A 102 9.07 -8.50 1.93
C CYS A 102 10.58 -8.71 1.93
N GLU A 103 11.14 -8.81 0.73
CA GLU A 103 12.59 -8.94 0.55
C GLU A 103 13.03 -8.28 -0.77
N SER A 104 14.09 -7.48 -0.70
CA SER A 104 14.79 -7.02 -1.90
C SER A 104 15.65 -8.14 -2.47
N ALA A 105 15.50 -8.41 -3.77
CA ALA A 105 16.30 -9.40 -4.47
C ALA A 105 17.79 -9.02 -4.53
N ASP A 106 18.11 -7.72 -4.48
CA ASP A 106 19.48 -7.22 -4.41
C ASP A 106 19.61 -6.06 -3.41
N LYS A 107 20.03 -6.41 -2.19
CA LYS A 107 20.25 -5.48 -1.07
C LYS A 107 21.41 -4.50 -1.31
N GLN A 108 22.20 -4.69 -2.38
CA GLN A 108 23.23 -3.72 -2.82
C GLN A 108 22.67 -2.65 -3.76
N VAL A 109 21.41 -2.78 -4.19
CA VAL A 109 20.72 -1.81 -5.06
C VAL A 109 19.61 -1.08 -4.30
N LEU A 110 18.81 -1.78 -3.51
CA LEU A 110 17.67 -1.22 -2.78
C LEU A 110 17.40 -2.02 -1.51
N GLN A 111 16.96 -1.35 -0.45
CA GLN A 111 16.51 -1.96 0.80
C GLN A 111 15.00 -1.79 0.98
N VAL A 112 14.45 -2.59 1.89
CA VAL A 112 13.05 -2.52 2.32
C VAL A 112 12.97 -2.38 3.83
N SER A 113 11.93 -1.72 4.34
CA SER A 113 11.66 -1.66 5.78
C SER A 113 11.15 -3.01 6.30
N ASP A 114 11.37 -3.28 7.59
CA ASP A 114 10.86 -4.49 8.25
C ASP A 114 9.32 -4.55 8.24
N SER A 115 8.66 -3.39 8.21
CA SER A 115 7.20 -3.23 8.09
C SER A 115 6.67 -3.34 6.66
N CYS A 116 7.55 -3.46 5.65
CA CYS A 116 7.19 -3.57 4.24
C CYS A 116 6.34 -2.42 3.67
N ASP A 117 6.42 -1.26 4.31
CA ASP A 117 5.72 -0.02 3.96
C ASP A 117 6.62 1.00 3.26
N MET A 118 7.92 0.71 3.14
CA MET A 118 8.91 1.60 2.55
C MET A 118 10.00 0.82 1.81
N VAL A 119 10.40 1.35 0.66
CA VAL A 119 11.64 0.96 -0.04
C VAL A 119 12.59 2.14 -0.01
N PHE A 120 13.90 1.91 0.18
CA PHE A 120 14.83 3.00 0.37
C PHE A 120 16.26 2.70 -0.07
N VAL A 121 17.00 3.78 -0.34
CA VAL A 121 18.45 3.78 -0.55
C VAL A 121 19.09 4.73 0.47
N GLY A 122 20.08 4.24 1.21
CA GLY A 122 20.72 4.91 2.35
C GLY A 122 22.21 5.15 2.21
N GLY A 123 22.78 4.84 1.04
CA GLY A 123 24.18 5.16 0.69
C GLY A 123 25.13 3.97 0.81
N ARG A 124 24.67 2.83 1.35
CA ARG A 124 25.40 1.55 1.25
C ARG A 124 25.12 0.83 -0.07
N GLU A 125 24.00 1.16 -0.71
CA GLU A 125 23.58 0.63 -2.00
C GLU A 125 24.41 1.28 -3.11
N SER A 126 25.50 0.61 -3.49
CA SER A 126 26.51 1.16 -4.41
C SER A 126 26.22 0.90 -5.89
N ARG A 127 25.16 0.16 -6.21
CA ARG A 127 24.81 -0.24 -7.57
C ARG A 127 23.44 0.29 -7.98
N GLY A 128 23.32 0.66 -9.25
CA GLY A 128 22.02 0.87 -9.89
C GLY A 128 21.56 -0.39 -10.62
N ALA A 129 20.26 -0.52 -10.82
CA ALA A 129 19.68 -1.55 -11.67
C ALA A 129 18.37 -1.08 -12.29
N ARG A 130 18.15 -1.44 -13.55
CA ARG A 130 16.84 -1.34 -14.20
C ARG A 130 16.04 -2.59 -13.85
N GLY A 131 14.89 -2.43 -13.19
CA GLY A 131 14.06 -3.56 -12.75
C GLY A 131 14.58 -4.24 -11.49
N ALA A 132 15.13 -3.48 -10.54
CA ALA A 132 15.39 -3.95 -9.19
C ALA A 132 14.10 -4.52 -8.59
N ARG A 133 14.14 -5.79 -8.19
CA ARG A 133 12.97 -6.54 -7.76
C ARG A 133 12.84 -6.53 -6.24
N VAL A 134 11.63 -6.26 -5.76
CA VAL A 134 11.22 -6.45 -4.38
C VAL A 134 10.06 -7.45 -4.38
N ASP A 135 10.25 -8.54 -3.65
CA ASP A 135 9.25 -9.60 -3.51
C ASP A 135 8.44 -9.34 -2.23
N PHE A 136 7.12 -9.42 -2.33
CA PHE A 136 6.17 -9.27 -1.21
C PHE A 136 5.35 -10.55 -1.07
N TRP A 137 5.04 -10.95 0.14
CA TRP A 137 4.19 -12.10 0.40
C TRP A 137 3.30 -11.92 1.62
N ALA A 138 2.11 -12.52 1.54
CA ALA A 138 1.17 -12.62 2.65
C ALA A 138 0.38 -13.92 2.52
N ARG A 139 0.39 -14.74 3.58
CA ARG A 139 -0.17 -16.10 3.57
C ARG A 139 0.39 -16.96 2.41
N ARG A 140 -0.40 -17.13 1.34
CA ARG A 140 -0.05 -17.90 0.12
C ARG A 140 0.06 -17.01 -1.12
N LEU A 141 -0.11 -15.70 -0.95
CA LEU A 141 -0.09 -14.72 -2.02
C LEU A 141 1.31 -14.16 -2.13
N HIS A 142 1.76 -13.99 -3.38
CA HIS A 142 3.04 -13.38 -3.71
C HIS A 142 2.80 -12.25 -4.70
N ALA A 143 3.59 -11.20 -4.57
CA ALA A 143 3.60 -10.08 -5.50
C ALA A 143 5.01 -9.55 -5.69
N GLU A 144 5.21 -8.86 -6.80
CA GLU A 144 6.50 -8.34 -7.21
C GLU A 144 6.38 -6.85 -7.52
N LEU A 145 7.30 -6.05 -6.99
CA LEU A 145 7.48 -4.65 -7.36
C LEU A 145 8.83 -4.49 -8.06
N ARG A 146 8.84 -3.85 -9.24
CA ARG A 146 10.07 -3.52 -9.97
C ARG A 146 10.30 -2.01 -9.96
N LEU A 147 11.51 -1.62 -9.56
CA LEU A 147 11.95 -0.22 -9.57
C LEU A 147 13.20 -0.05 -10.43
N SER A 148 13.41 1.15 -10.95
CA SER A 148 14.67 1.56 -11.56
C SER A 148 15.47 2.35 -10.55
N VAL A 149 16.65 1.85 -10.18
CA VAL A 149 17.54 2.53 -9.23
C VAL A 149 18.77 3.02 -9.97
N TRP A 150 19.08 4.30 -9.81
CA TRP A 150 20.27 4.93 -10.35
C TRP A 150 21.25 5.20 -9.22
N ALA A 151 22.51 4.81 -9.42
CA ALA A 151 23.59 5.09 -8.48
C ALA A 151 24.74 5.80 -9.22
N PRO A 152 25.43 6.74 -8.56
CA PRO A 152 26.61 7.38 -9.12
C PRO A 152 27.75 6.37 -9.28
N LEU A 153 28.49 6.48 -10.38
CA LEU A 153 29.71 5.70 -10.56
C LEU A 153 30.84 6.36 -9.75
N LEU A 154 31.39 5.65 -8.76
CA LEU A 154 32.49 6.12 -7.92
C LEU A 154 33.84 5.52 -8.36
N PRO A 155 34.96 6.24 -8.18
CA PRO A 155 35.06 7.62 -7.67
C PRO A 155 34.62 8.66 -8.69
N LEU A 156 33.98 9.74 -8.24
CA LEU A 156 33.67 10.89 -9.11
C LEU A 156 34.96 11.62 -9.50
N ARG A 157 35.07 12.02 -10.76
CA ARG A 157 36.13 12.92 -11.25
C ARG A 157 35.55 14.33 -11.38
N VAL A 158 35.93 15.21 -10.46
CA VAL A 158 35.54 16.64 -10.52
C VAL A 158 36.64 17.41 -11.25
N GLN A 159 36.27 18.16 -12.28
CA GLN A 159 37.17 19.07 -13.00
C GLN A 159 36.76 20.50 -12.68
N LEU A 160 37.71 21.31 -12.20
CA LEU A 160 37.51 22.73 -11.94
C LEU A 160 37.94 23.51 -13.18
N GLY A 161 37.11 24.46 -13.61
CA GLY A 161 37.44 25.34 -14.74
C GLY A 161 38.62 26.27 -14.43
N ASP A 162 38.71 26.71 -13.17
CA ASP A 162 39.87 27.43 -12.64
C ASP A 162 40.28 26.80 -11.30
N PRO A 163 41.46 26.18 -11.22
CA PRO A 163 42.00 25.66 -9.96
C PRO A 163 42.70 26.75 -9.12
N ALA A 164 42.88 27.97 -9.65
CA ALA A 164 43.50 29.07 -8.92
C ALA A 164 42.52 29.68 -7.92
N LEU A 165 42.90 29.66 -6.65
CA LEU A 165 42.15 30.33 -5.59
C LEU A 165 42.48 31.83 -5.60
N GLU A 166 41.47 32.68 -5.78
CA GLU A 166 41.62 34.12 -5.60
C GLU A 166 41.49 34.55 -4.14
N GLN A 167 42.24 35.58 -3.76
CA GLN A 167 42.18 36.13 -2.40
C GLN A 167 40.84 36.86 -2.18
N LEU A 168 40.02 36.32 -1.28
CA LEU A 168 38.84 37.03 -0.76
C LEU A 168 39.28 38.25 0.06
N ARG A 169 39.25 39.44 -0.56
CA ARG A 169 39.55 40.70 0.14
C ARG A 169 38.58 40.90 1.30
N GLY A 170 39.12 41.18 2.49
CA GLY A 170 38.32 41.46 3.69
C GLY A 170 37.88 40.24 4.50
N TRP A 171 38.32 39.03 4.16
CA TRP A 171 38.05 37.85 4.97
C TRP A 171 38.81 37.93 6.30
N ARG A 172 38.09 38.21 7.40
CA ARG A 172 38.64 38.16 8.75
C ARG A 172 38.31 36.80 9.36
N ARG A 173 39.31 36.12 9.94
CA ARG A 173 39.04 34.94 10.77
C ARG A 173 38.11 35.36 11.93
N PRO A 174 37.09 34.56 12.29
CA PRO A 174 36.40 34.75 13.56
C PRO A 174 37.48 34.72 14.65
N GLY A 175 37.66 35.82 15.37
CA GLY A 175 38.60 35.89 16.47
C GLY A 175 38.18 34.86 17.52
N ASN A 176 39.15 34.12 18.05
CA ASN A 176 38.89 33.25 19.19
C ASN A 176 38.27 34.12 20.29
N ALA A 177 37.03 33.81 20.67
CA ALA A 177 36.44 34.39 21.86
C ALA A 177 37.20 33.77 23.05
N GLU A 178 38.15 34.52 23.60
CA GLU A 178 38.62 34.33 24.98
C GLU A 178 37.55 34.76 25.97
#